data_AF-A0A8S0PI55-F1
#
_entry.id   AF-A0A8S0PI55-F1
#
_cell.length_a   1.000
_cell.length_b   1.000
_cell.length_c   1.000
_cell.angle_alpha   90.00
_cell.angle_beta   90.00
_cell.angle_gamma   90.00
#
_symmetry.space_group_name_H-M   'P 1'
#
loop_
_entity.id
_entity.type
_entity.pdbx_description
1 polymer ?
#
loop_
_entity_poly.entity_id
_entity_poly.type
_entity_poly.pdbx_seq_one_letter_code
_entity_poly.pdbx_strand_id
1 'polypeptide(L)'
;MKSLPKTDSVRELVQMVSLPDGLKPSNDRDDIELLWESIFDVMPCELVALIQRINGSESEKVSCLIANVTMAWALEVAEEMGIKKAAFWPVAMALLALILEIPRLTEDGILDSDGEYSLKHT
;
A
#
# COMPACT_ATOMS: atom_id res chain seq x y z
N MET A 1 7.24 23.33 -10.16
CA MET A 1 8.06 22.34 -9.43
C MET A 1 9.40 22.99 -9.11
N LYS A 2 9.77 23.12 -7.84
CA LYS A 2 11.16 23.50 -7.48
C LYS A 2 12.03 22.27 -7.70
N SER A 3 13.14 22.42 -8.39
CA SER A 3 14.12 21.33 -8.58
C SER A 3 14.75 20.96 -7.25
N LEU A 4 15.11 19.68 -7.08
CA LEU A 4 15.95 19.26 -5.95
C LEU A 4 17.26 20.08 -5.94
N PRO A 5 17.76 20.45 -4.76
CA PRO A 5 19.07 21.08 -4.64
C PRO A 5 20.11 20.18 -5.32
N LYS A 6 21.04 20.79 -6.06
CA LYS A 6 22.27 20.11 -6.48
C LYS A 6 23.17 19.94 -5.26
N THR A 7 22.81 19.02 -4.37
CA THR A 7 23.71 18.48 -3.36
C THR A 7 24.06 17.06 -3.76
N ASP A 8 25.32 16.71 -3.56
CA ASP A 8 25.89 15.45 -4.00
C ASP A 8 25.09 14.27 -3.43
N SER A 9 24.62 13.40 -4.33
CA SER A 9 23.99 12.11 -4.08
C SER A 9 22.59 12.13 -3.40
N VAL A 10 21.54 11.85 -4.20
CA VAL A 10 20.17 11.46 -3.77
C VAL A 10 20.16 10.39 -2.66
N ARG A 11 21.24 9.59 -2.55
CA ARG A 11 21.36 8.54 -1.53
C ARG A 11 21.48 9.09 -0.10
N GLU A 12 21.87 10.35 0.07
CA GLU A 12 21.91 10.99 1.39
C GLU A 12 20.52 11.43 1.87
N LEU A 13 19.54 11.52 0.96
CA LEU A 13 18.16 11.96 1.26
C LEU A 13 17.17 10.79 1.40
N VAL A 14 17.59 9.57 1.07
CA VAL A 14 16.72 8.39 1.05
C VAL A 14 17.28 7.33 2.00
N GLN A 15 16.55 7.07 3.07
CA GLN A 15 16.81 5.95 3.96
C GLN A 15 15.83 4.82 3.65
N MET A 16 16.37 3.63 3.38
CA MET A 16 15.57 2.42 3.23
C MET A 16 15.47 1.70 4.57
N VAL A 17 14.26 1.26 4.90
CA VAL A 17 13.97 0.44 6.08
C VAL A 17 13.13 -0.75 5.65
N SER A 18 13.27 -1.86 6.37
CA SER A 18 12.47 -3.06 6.13
C SER A 18 11.39 -3.20 7.21
N LEU A 19 10.19 -3.59 6.80
CA LEU A 19 9.13 -4.06 7.67
C LEU A 19 8.99 -5.58 7.49
N PRO A 20 8.73 -6.36 8.55
CA PRO A 20 8.52 -7.79 8.41
C PRO A 20 7.20 -8.06 7.68
N ASP A 21 7.20 -9.07 6.79
CA ASP A 21 6.02 -9.54 6.05
C ASP A 21 5.09 -10.42 6.90
N GLY A 22 5.51 -10.78 8.12
CA GLY A 22 4.77 -11.62 9.06
C GLY A 22 4.97 -13.13 8.87
N LEU A 23 5.61 -13.55 7.78
CA LEU A 23 5.82 -14.97 7.49
C LEU A 23 7.07 -15.51 8.20
N LYS A 24 7.04 -16.79 8.58
CA LYS A 24 8.25 -17.44 9.10
C LYS A 24 9.29 -17.56 7.98
N PRO A 25 10.58 -17.66 8.31
CA PRO A 25 11.62 -17.86 7.30
C PRO A 25 11.38 -19.09 6.40
N SER A 26 10.74 -20.13 6.95
CA SER A 26 10.45 -21.39 6.25
C SER A 26 9.16 -21.38 5.42
N ASN A 27 8.33 -20.34 5.51
CA ASN A 27 7.12 -20.25 4.70
C ASN A 27 7.47 -19.89 3.25
N ASP A 28 6.73 -20.47 2.31
CA ASP A 28 6.80 -20.13 0.90
C ASP A 28 6.21 -18.73 0.68
N ARG A 29 6.94 -17.89 -0.06
CA ARG A 29 6.53 -16.52 -0.40
C ARG A 29 5.92 -16.42 -1.80
N ASP A 30 5.91 -17.52 -2.54
CA ASP A 30 5.21 -17.64 -3.82
C ASP A 30 3.71 -17.99 -3.60
N ASP A 31 3.34 -18.40 -2.38
CA ASP A 31 1.94 -18.44 -1.94
C ASP A 31 1.43 -17.01 -1.69
N ILE A 32 0.93 -16.41 -2.77
CA ILE A 32 0.52 -15.01 -2.80
C ILE A 32 -0.63 -14.73 -1.83
N GLU A 33 -1.57 -15.66 -1.66
CA GLU A 33 -2.70 -15.50 -0.75
C GLU A 33 -2.21 -15.42 0.70
N LEU A 34 -1.42 -16.40 1.12
CA LEU A 34 -0.82 -16.43 2.45
C LEU A 34 0.08 -15.22 2.72
N LEU A 35 0.85 -14.78 1.71
CA LEU A 35 1.70 -13.61 1.81
C LEU A 35 0.88 -12.34 2.03
N TRP A 36 -0.20 -12.13 1.27
CA TRP A 36 -1.05 -10.95 1.43
C TRP A 36 -1.71 -10.94 2.79
N GLU A 37 -2.33 -12.05 3.22
CA GLU A 37 -2.94 -12.17 4.55
C GLU A 37 -1.95 -11.74 5.65
N SER A 38 -0.75 -12.31 5.62
CA SER A 38 0.30 -12.00 6.58
C SER A 38 0.76 -10.54 6.54
N ILE A 39 0.87 -9.94 5.35
CA ILE A 39 1.19 -8.52 5.18
C ILE A 39 0.13 -7.64 5.82
N PHE A 40 -1.15 -7.91 5.55
CA PHE A 40 -2.27 -7.12 6.08
C PHE A 40 -2.39 -7.25 7.61
N ASP A 41 -2.05 -8.41 8.17
CA ASP A 41 -2.09 -8.64 9.62
C ASP A 41 -0.92 -7.98 10.37
N VAL A 42 0.28 -7.95 9.78
CA VAL A 42 1.51 -7.58 10.50
C VAL A 42 1.99 -6.18 10.16
N MET A 43 2.09 -5.83 8.87
CA MET A 43 2.75 -4.58 8.47
C MET A 43 2.10 -3.29 8.99
N PRO A 44 0.77 -3.18 9.19
CA PRO A 44 0.17 -1.98 9.76
C PRO A 44 0.72 -1.63 11.15
N CYS A 45 0.81 -2.61 12.06
CA CYS A 45 1.34 -2.42 13.41
C CYS A 45 2.82 -2.01 13.38
N GLU A 46 3.60 -2.64 12.50
CA GLU A 46 5.03 -2.34 12.33
C GLU A 46 5.27 -0.95 11.75
N LEU A 47 4.40 -0.49 10.84
CA LEU A 47 4.44 0.87 10.32
C LEU A 47 4.13 1.90 11.41
N VAL A 48 3.13 1.66 12.27
CA VAL A 48 2.84 2.51 13.43
C VAL A 48 4.08 2.63 14.33
N ALA A 49 4.70 1.50 14.67
CA ALA A 49 5.91 1.48 15.50
C ALA A 49 7.08 2.24 14.84
N LEU A 50 7.27 2.08 13.52
CA LEU A 50 8.28 2.81 12.77
C LEU A 50 8.04 4.33 12.83
N ILE A 51 6.81 4.78 12.59
CA ILE A 51 6.45 6.20 12.61
C ILE A 51 6.66 6.78 14.01
N GLN A 52 6.23 6.07 15.06
CA GLN A 52 6.43 6.48 16.45
C GLN A 52 7.92 6.62 16.78
N ARG A 53 8.75 5.67 16.34
CA ARG A 53 10.21 5.73 16.53
C ARG A 53 10.83 6.94 15.84
N ILE A 54 10.45 7.21 14.58
CA ILE A 54 10.96 8.38 13.84
C ILE A 54 10.54 9.67 14.55
N ASN A 55 9.26 9.80 14.88
CA ASN A 55 8.69 11.00 15.51
C ASN A 55 9.17 11.24 16.95
N GLY A 56 9.69 10.20 17.61
CA GLY A 56 10.32 10.29 18.93
C GLY A 56 11.74 10.86 18.90
N SER A 57 12.35 11.03 17.72
CA SER A 57 13.64 11.70 17.58
C SER A 57 13.51 13.23 17.74
N GLU A 58 14.57 13.90 18.19
CA GLU A 58 14.55 15.35 18.42
C GLU A 58 14.48 16.18 17.13
N SER A 59 14.98 15.64 16.02
CA SER A 59 15.18 16.38 14.76
C SER A 59 14.25 15.95 13.62
N GLU A 60 13.73 14.73 13.62
CA GLU A 60 13.00 14.17 12.48
C GLU A 60 11.56 13.87 12.84
N LYS A 61 10.63 14.29 11.98
CA LYS A 61 9.21 13.95 12.07
C LYS A 61 8.67 13.60 10.71
N VAL A 62 7.87 12.54 10.68
CA VAL A 62 7.09 12.16 9.51
C VAL A 62 6.02 13.22 9.28
N SER A 63 6.17 13.97 8.19
CA SER A 63 5.23 15.04 7.82
C SER A 63 4.19 14.61 6.78
N CYS A 64 4.47 13.53 6.05
CA CYS A 64 3.63 12.97 5.01
C CYS A 64 3.92 11.48 4.84
N LEU A 65 2.90 10.71 4.51
CA LEU A 65 3.00 9.31 4.10
C LEU A 65 2.50 9.17 2.66
N ILE A 66 3.32 8.56 1.80
CA ILE A 66 2.97 8.25 0.42
C ILE A 66 2.94 6.74 0.29
N ALA A 67 1.81 6.17 -0.09
CA ALA A 67 1.63 4.71 -0.17
C ALA A 67 1.02 4.28 -1.50
N ASN A 68 1.38 3.06 -1.92
CA ASN A 68 0.74 2.42 -3.06
C ASN A 68 -0.73 2.16 -2.69
N VAL A 69 -1.66 2.33 -3.62
CA VAL A 69 -3.09 2.00 -3.39
C VAL A 69 -3.26 0.53 -2.99
N THR A 70 -2.41 -0.39 -3.44
CA THR A 70 -2.45 -1.79 -2.99
C THR A 70 -2.10 -1.96 -1.51
N MET A 71 -1.49 -0.96 -0.88
CA MET A 71 -1.17 -0.88 0.54
C MET A 71 -2.05 0.17 1.22
N ALA A 72 -3.34 0.22 0.88
CA ALA A 72 -4.29 1.23 1.38
C ALA A 72 -4.35 1.31 2.91
N TRP A 73 -4.09 0.21 3.63
CA TRP A 73 -3.96 0.19 5.09
C TRP A 73 -2.93 1.21 5.62
N ALA A 74 -1.87 1.53 4.87
CA ALA A 74 -0.89 2.52 5.28
C ALA A 74 -1.47 3.95 5.26
N LEU A 75 -2.45 4.20 4.40
CA LEU A 75 -3.20 5.46 4.35
C LEU A 75 -4.14 5.60 5.56
N GLU A 76 -4.70 4.50 6.05
CA GLU A 76 -5.51 4.48 7.28
C GLU A 76 -4.63 4.78 8.49
N VAL A 77 -3.48 4.09 8.62
CA VAL A 77 -2.47 4.37 9.66
C VAL A 77 -2.08 5.86 9.68
N ALA A 78 -1.79 6.44 8.51
CA ALA A 78 -1.43 7.86 8.43
C ALA A 78 -2.56 8.79 8.91
N GLU A 79 -3.81 8.47 8.59
CA GLU A 79 -4.98 9.24 9.03
C GLU A 79 -5.19 9.17 10.53
N GLU A 80 -5.12 7.97 11.13
CA GLU A 80 -5.23 7.77 12.57
C GLU A 80 -4.13 8.51 13.34
N MET A 81 -2.93 8.60 12.75
CA MET A 81 -1.79 9.32 13.33
C MET A 81 -1.77 10.82 13.01
N GLY A 82 -2.77 11.36 12.31
CA GLY A 82 -2.84 12.78 11.94
C GLY A 82 -1.77 13.23 10.95
N ILE A 83 -1.23 12.31 10.15
CA ILE A 83 -0.18 12.55 9.16
C ILE A 83 -0.84 12.78 7.79
N LYS A 84 -0.32 13.76 7.03
CA LYS A 84 -0.77 14.00 5.65
C LYS A 84 -0.54 12.74 4.81
N LYS A 85 -1.49 12.37 3.96
CA LYS A 85 -1.40 11.14 3.16
C LYS A 85 -1.63 11.38 1.68
N ALA A 86 -0.93 10.61 0.86
CA ALA A 86 -1.12 10.58 -0.59
C ALA A 86 -1.04 9.13 -1.09
N ALA A 87 -1.96 8.76 -1.96
CA ALA A 87 -1.96 7.48 -2.64
C ALA A 87 -1.23 7.59 -3.99
N PHE A 88 -0.53 6.53 -4.41
CA PHE A 88 -0.02 6.39 -5.77
C PHE A 88 -0.42 5.05 -6.39
N TRP A 89 -0.77 5.07 -7.67
CA TRP A 89 -1.08 3.87 -8.46
C TRP A 89 0.04 3.67 -9.49
N PRO A 90 0.90 2.65 -9.33
CA PRO A 90 2.05 2.47 -10.22
C PRO A 90 1.71 1.77 -11.55
N VAL A 91 0.43 1.43 -11.77
CA VAL A 91 -0.04 0.62 -12.90
C VAL A 91 -0.88 1.49 -13.86
N ALA A 92 -1.29 0.95 -15.01
CA ALA A 92 -2.17 1.64 -15.94
C ALA A 92 -3.49 2.09 -15.26
N MET A 93 -3.90 3.34 -15.52
CA MET A 93 -5.15 3.90 -14.99
C MET A 93 -6.39 3.11 -15.43
N ALA A 94 -6.35 2.48 -16.61
CA ALA A 94 -7.43 1.62 -17.10
C ALA A 94 -7.68 0.43 -16.16
N LEU A 95 -6.64 -0.12 -15.52
CA LEU A 95 -6.79 -1.21 -14.56
C LEU A 95 -7.45 -0.72 -13.26
N LEU A 96 -7.11 0.48 -12.80
CA LEU A 96 -7.81 1.08 -11.66
C LEU A 96 -9.28 1.33 -11.98
N ALA A 97 -9.57 1.86 -13.17
CA ALA A 97 -10.95 2.06 -13.62
C ALA A 97 -11.73 0.74 -13.65
N LEU A 98 -11.14 -0.33 -14.18
CA LEU A 98 -11.76 -1.66 -14.17
C LEU A 98 -12.06 -2.16 -12.75
N ILE A 99 -11.13 -2.00 -11.81
CA ILE A 99 -11.33 -2.39 -10.41
C ILE A 99 -12.51 -1.63 -9.79
N LEU A 100 -12.60 -0.32 -10.04
CA LEU A 100 -13.70 0.51 -9.52
C LEU A 100 -15.06 0.18 -10.14
N GLU A 101 -15.07 -0.43 -11.31
CA GLU A 101 -16.27 -0.84 -12.04
C GLU A 101 -16.76 -2.24 -11.63
N ILE A 102 -15.99 -3.02 -10.87
CA ILE A 102 -16.38 -4.38 -10.43
C ILE A 102 -17.80 -4.42 -9.83
N PRO A 103 -18.20 -3.53 -8.89
CA PRO A 103 -19.56 -3.57 -8.34
C PRO A 103 -20.64 -3.43 -9.42
N ARG A 104 -20.45 -2.51 -10.38
CA ARG A 104 -21.40 -2.34 -11.49
C ARG A 104 -21.39 -3.55 -12.43
N LEU A 105 -20.22 -4.09 -12.75
CA LEU A 105 -20.10 -5.28 -13.60
C LEU A 105 -20.77 -6.51 -12.97
N THR A 106 -20.75 -6.61 -11.64
CA THR A 106 -21.48 -7.63 -10.89
C THR A 106 -22.99 -7.37 -10.90
N GLU A 107 -23.44 -6.12 -10.69
CA GLU A 107 -24.85 -5.73 -10.78
C GLU A 107 -25.45 -6.00 -12.17
N ASP A 108 -24.68 -5.72 -13.23
CA ASP A 108 -25.04 -5.96 -14.63
C ASP A 108 -24.99 -7.45 -15.01
N GLY A 109 -24.59 -8.34 -14.10
CA GLY A 109 -24.51 -9.79 -14.32
C GLY A 109 -23.39 -10.23 -15.26
N ILE A 110 -22.43 -9.34 -15.56
CA ILE A 110 -21.24 -9.65 -16.37
C ILE A 110 -20.26 -10.46 -15.52
N LEU A 111 -20.06 -10.04 -14.28
CA LEU A 111 -19.30 -10.77 -13.26
C LEU A 111 -20.26 -11.41 -12.26
N ASP A 112 -19.87 -12.53 -11.67
CA ASP A 112 -20.54 -13.10 -10.50
C ASP A 112 -20.02 -12.46 -9.19
N SER A 113 -20.46 -13.02 -8.05
CA SER A 113 -20.07 -12.54 -6.71
C SER A 113 -18.58 -12.75 -6.41
N ASP A 114 -17.96 -13.70 -7.11
CA ASP A 114 -16.56 -14.06 -6.91
C ASP A 114 -15.66 -13.29 -7.90
N GLY A 115 -16.27 -12.45 -8.75
CA GLY A 115 -15.58 -11.65 -9.77
C GLY A 115 -15.25 -12.42 -11.04
N GLU A 116 -15.81 -13.62 -11.22
CA GLU A 116 -15.63 -14.46 -12.40
C GLU A 116 -16.70 -14.15 -13.46
N TYR A 117 -16.41 -14.42 -14.73
CA TYR A 117 -17.35 -14.16 -15.82
C TYR A 117 -18.60 -15.05 -15.71
N SER A 118 -19.78 -14.43 -15.64
CA SER A 118 -21.04 -15.18 -15.63
C SER A 118 -21.49 -15.51 -17.05
N LEU A 119 -21.52 -16.81 -17.41
CA LEU A 119 -21.99 -17.28 -18.73
C LEU A 119 -23.51 -17.16 -18.95
N LYS A 120 -24.25 -16.49 -18.07
CA LYS A 120 -25.72 -16.47 -18.06
C LYS A 120 -26.39 -15.68 -19.20
N HIS A 121 -25.60 -15.06 -20.09
CA HIS A 121 -26.09 -14.21 -21.19
C HIS A 121 -25.60 -14.63 -22.59
N THR A 122 -25.14 -15.86 -22.76
CA THR A 122 -25.01 -16.53 -24.08
C THR A 122 -26.07 -17.60 -24.24
#